data_AF-A0A831L5L6-F1
#
_entry.id   AF-A0A831L5L6-F1
#
_cell.length_a   1.000
_cell.length_b   1.000
_cell.length_c   1.000
_cell.angle_alpha   90.00
_cell.angle_beta   90.00
_cell.angle_gamma   90.00
#
_symmetry.space_group_name_H-M   'P 1'
#
loop_
_entity.id
_entity.type
_entity.pdbx_description
1 polymer ?
#
loop_
_entity_poly.entity_id
_entity_poly.type
_entity_poly.pdbx_seq_one_letter_code
_entity_poly.pdbx_strand_id
1 'polypeptide(L)'
;MGLDIPASFRYIDNGIFHIRQVIPLAYVEVNANESVEGALRRFKRKVQQEAIIKEIKKHSVYLKPGEKRRLKEAQAKKRMRKRLKREFSDL
;
A
#
# COMPACT_ATOMS: atom_id res chain seq x y z
N MET A 1 18.71 19.61 38.62
CA MET A 1 17.66 18.59 38.74
C MET A 1 17.18 18.29 37.34
N GLY A 2 17.43 17.07 36.87
CA GLY A 2 17.32 16.67 35.46
C GLY A 2 15.89 16.62 34.94
N LEU A 3 15.73 16.96 33.68
CA LEU A 3 14.48 16.79 32.93
C LEU A 3 14.36 15.31 32.55
N ASP A 4 13.37 14.61 33.12
CA ASP A 4 12.99 13.25 32.73
C ASP A 4 12.45 13.24 31.31
N ILE A 5 13.20 12.63 30.39
CA ILE A 5 12.80 12.38 29.01
C ILE A 5 12.27 10.93 28.95
N PRO A 6 11.05 10.67 28.45
CA PRO A 6 10.50 9.32 28.38
C PRO A 6 11.31 8.44 27.41
N ALA A 7 11.63 7.21 27.85
CA ALA A 7 12.43 6.20 27.15
C ALA A 7 11.86 5.68 25.81
N SER A 8 10.79 6.28 25.28
CA SER A 8 10.20 5.93 23.98
C SER A 8 10.76 6.76 22.82
N PHE A 9 11.56 7.79 23.08
CA PHE A 9 12.19 8.60 22.03
C PHE A 9 13.65 8.19 21.86
N ARG A 10 13.87 7.08 21.13
CA ARG A 10 15.22 6.73 20.66
C ARG A 10 15.70 7.84 19.72
N TYR A 11 16.60 8.67 20.23
CA TYR A 11 17.48 9.53 19.45
C TYR A 11 18.22 8.67 18.43
N ILE A 12 17.94 8.88 17.14
CA ILE A 12 18.82 8.45 16.07
C ILE A 12 19.83 9.59 15.91
N ASP A 13 20.78 9.68 16.84
CA ASP A 13 21.98 10.48 16.60
C ASP A 13 22.87 9.68 15.65
N ASN A 14 22.86 10.08 14.38
CA ASN A 14 24.05 10.16 13.53
C ASN A 14 23.72 11.13 12.41
N GLY A 15 24.37 12.30 12.45
CA GLY A 15 24.11 13.41 11.57
C GLY A 15 24.31 13.11 10.08
N ILE A 16 23.69 13.99 9.29
CA ILE A 16 23.98 14.28 7.89
C ILE A 16 23.61 13.14 6.94
N PHE A 17 22.40 13.23 6.38
CA PHE A 17 22.16 13.50 4.96
C PHE A 17 20.64 13.40 4.74
N HIS A 18 19.99 14.52 4.46
CA HIS A 18 18.63 14.56 3.90
C HIS A 18 18.69 14.04 2.45
N ILE A 19 19.06 12.78 2.25
CA ILE A 19 18.79 12.08 1.00
C ILE A 19 17.31 11.76 1.10
N ARG A 20 16.49 12.30 0.20
CA ARG A 20 15.07 11.93 0.08
C ARG A 20 14.95 10.41 0.20
N GLN A 21 14.52 9.92 1.36
CA GLN A 21 14.23 8.51 1.59
C GLN A 21 13.14 8.14 0.58
N VAL A 22 13.52 7.50 -0.53
CA VAL A 22 12.56 6.93 -1.47
C VAL A 22 11.99 5.71 -0.76
N ILE A 23 10.85 5.88 -0.12
CA ILE A 23 10.13 4.77 0.50
C ILE A 23 9.51 3.95 -0.65
N PRO A 24 9.97 2.72 -0.89
CA PRO A 24 9.39 1.88 -1.94
C PRO A 24 7.94 1.50 -1.56
N LEU A 25 7.03 1.59 -2.54
CA LEU A 25 5.61 1.26 -2.38
C LEU A 25 5.39 -0.17 -1.85
N ALA A 26 6.21 -1.13 -2.28
CA ALA A 26 6.17 -2.50 -1.77
C ALA A 26 7.55 -2.92 -1.25
N TYR A 27 7.66 -3.07 0.08
CA TYR A 27 8.87 -3.55 0.75
C TYR A 27 8.56 -4.72 1.67
N VAL A 28 9.36 -5.77 1.60
CA VAL A 28 9.27 -6.95 2.46
C VAL A 28 10.67 -7.38 2.85
N GLU A 29 10.93 -7.41 4.16
CA GLU A 29 12.13 -8.02 4.72
C GLU A 29 11.98 -9.55 4.72
N VAL A 30 13.06 -10.22 4.33
CA VAL A 30 13.15 -11.68 4.32
C VAL A 30 13.90 -12.09 5.58
N ASN A 31 13.27 -12.91 6.41
CA ASN A 31 13.91 -13.44 7.61
C ASN A 31 14.75 -14.67 7.24
N ALA A 32 15.85 -14.90 7.96
CA ALA A 32 16.77 -16.01 7.69
C ALA A 32 16.12 -17.41 7.77
N ASN A 33 15.02 -17.55 8.52
CA ASN A 33 14.30 -18.82 8.72
C ASN A 33 13.07 -18.99 7.80
N GLU A 34 12.94 -18.19 6.74
CA GLU A 34 11.81 -18.30 5.82
C GLU A 34 12.19 -18.91 4.47
N SER A 35 11.27 -19.67 3.87
CA SER A 35 11.41 -20.04 2.45
C SER A 35 11.22 -18.82 1.55
N VAL A 36 11.98 -18.78 0.45
CA VAL A 36 11.89 -17.73 -0.58
C VAL A 36 10.47 -17.56 -1.11
N GLU A 37 9.72 -18.67 -1.21
CA GLU A 37 8.34 -18.66 -1.70
C GLU A 37 7.38 -17.95 -0.73
N GLY A 38 7.60 -18.08 0.59
CA GLY A 38 6.85 -17.36 1.61
C GLY A 38 7.04 -15.84 1.48
N ALA A 39 8.28 -15.41 1.30
CA ALA A 39 8.62 -14.00 1.12
C ALA A 39 7.99 -13.42 -0.15
N LEU A 40 8.05 -14.16 -1.27
CA LEU A 40 7.45 -13.76 -2.54
C LEU A 40 5.92 -13.64 -2.42
N ARG A 41 5.28 -14.53 -1.66
CA ARG A 41 3.85 -14.46 -1.41
C ARG A 41 3.46 -13.20 -0.63
N ARG A 42 4.24 -12.81 0.38
CA ARG A 42 4.01 -11.55 1.11
C ARG A 42 4.25 -10.34 0.22
N PHE A 43 5.30 -10.36 -0.60
CA PHE A 43 5.58 -9.29 -1.54
C PHE A 43 4.43 -9.11 -2.54
N LYS A 44 3.95 -10.20 -3.14
CA LYS A 44 2.80 -10.18 -4.05
C LYS A 44 1.54 -9.61 -3.38
N ARG A 45 1.29 -9.96 -2.11
CA ARG A 45 0.18 -9.37 -1.33
C ARG A 45 0.34 -7.87 -1.15
N LYS A 46 1.53 -7.37 -0.77
CA LYS A 46 1.78 -5.93 -0.66
C LYS A 46 1.60 -5.20 -2.00
N VAL A 47 2.14 -5.75 -3.10
CA VAL A 47 1.95 -5.19 -4.46
C VAL A 47 0.46 -5.11 -4.86
N GLN A 48 -0.32 -6.12 -4.47
CA GLN A 48 -1.78 -6.13 -4.69
C GLN A 48 -2.51 -5.12 -3.81
N GLN A 49 -2.11 -4.98 -2.55
CA GLN A 49 -2.69 -4.03 -1.59
C GLN A 49 -2.49 -2.58 -2.05
N GLU A 50 -1.27 -2.24 -2.47
CA GLU A 50 -0.93 -0.92 -3.03
C GLU A 50 -1.48 -0.71 -4.44
N ALA A 51 -2.09 -1.74 -5.04
CA ALA A 51 -2.69 -1.68 -6.38
C ALA A 51 -1.75 -1.19 -7.50
N ILE A 52 -0.43 -1.34 -7.33
CA ILE A 52 0.62 -0.82 -8.22
C ILE A 52 0.38 -1.24 -9.68
N ILE A 53 0.11 -2.53 -9.91
CA ILE A 53 -0.14 -3.07 -11.26
C ILE A 53 -1.39 -2.43 -11.90
N LYS A 54 -2.42 -2.16 -11.09
CA LYS A 54 -3.65 -1.53 -11.58
C LYS A 54 -3.41 -0.08 -11.98
N GLU A 55 -2.57 0.63 -11.22
CA GLU A 55 -2.22 2.02 -11.50
C GLU A 55 -1.39 2.13 -12.78
N ILE A 56 -0.35 1.29 -12.94
CA ILE A 56 0.44 1.23 -14.18
C ILE A 56 -0.47 1.00 -15.39
N LYS A 57 -1.39 0.04 -15.32
CA LYS A 57 -2.36 -0.24 -16.41
C LYS A 57 -3.33 0.90 -16.67
N LYS A 58 -3.67 1.70 -15.66
CA LYS A 58 -4.55 2.86 -15.81
C LYS A 58 -3.83 4.03 -16.49
N HIS A 59 -2.50 4.11 -16.34
CA HIS A 59 -1.66 5.16 -16.90
C HIS A 59 -0.98 4.79 -18.22
N SER A 60 -1.03 3.52 -18.63
CA SER A 60 -0.40 3.07 -19.88
C SER A 60 -1.07 3.61 -21.15
N VAL A 61 -2.31 4.11 -21.06
CA VAL A 61 -3.07 4.65 -22.21
C VAL A 61 -3.78 5.94 -21.81
N TYR A 62 -3.83 6.90 -22.72
CA TYR A 62 -4.65 8.10 -22.54
C TYR A 62 -6.14 7.73 -22.62
N LEU A 63 -6.87 8.02 -21.56
CA LEU A 63 -8.32 7.95 -21.51
C LEU A 63 -8.89 9.35 -21.48
N LYS A 64 -9.88 9.62 -22.34
CA LYS A 64 -10.58 10.90 -22.33
C LYS A 64 -11.19 11.14 -20.94
N PRO A 65 -11.28 12.40 -20.47
CA PRO A 65 -11.78 12.70 -19.12
C PRO A 65 -13.18 12.13 -18.86
N GLY A 66 -14.06 12.14 -19.88
CA GLY A 66 -15.40 11.54 -19.78
C GLY A 66 -15.40 10.01 -19.61
N GLU A 67 -14.50 9.29 -20.27
CA GLU A 67 -14.33 7.85 -20.10
C GLU A 67 -13.76 7.50 -18.74
N LYS A 68 -12.76 8.27 -18.29
CA LYS A 68 -12.20 8.16 -16.94
C LYS A 68 -13.28 8.35 -15.86
N ARG A 69 -14.20 9.31 -16.04
CA ARG A 69 -15.35 9.55 -15.15
C ARG A 69 -16.31 8.36 -15.14
N ARG A 70 -16.75 7.90 -16.32
CA ARG A 70 -17.64 6.73 -16.46
C ARG A 70 -17.06 5.47 -15.83
N LEU A 71 -15.76 5.21 -16.04
CA LEU A 71 -15.07 4.07 -15.46
C LEU A 71 -14.99 4.15 -13.92
N LYS A 72 -14.74 5.35 -13.37
CA LYS A 72 -14.71 5.58 -11.92
C LYS A 72 -16.08 5.30 -11.28
N GLU A 73 -17.16 5.79 -11.90
CA GLU A 73 -18.53 5.57 -11.44
C GLU A 73 -18.92 4.09 -11.50
N ALA A 74 -18.62 3.40 -12.61
CA ALA A 74 -18.87 1.97 -12.76
C ALA A 74 -18.12 1.15 -11.69
N GLN A 75 -16.86 1.50 -11.40
CA GLN A 75 -16.08 0.86 -10.33
C GLN A 75 -16.64 1.14 -8.93
N ALA A 76 -17.14 2.36 -8.67
CA ALA A 76 -17.80 2.70 -7.41
C ALA A 76 -19.10 1.88 -7.21
N LYS A 77 -19.96 1.84 -8.23
CA LYS A 77 -21.19 1.02 -8.22
C LYS A 77 -20.88 -0.47 -8.00
N LYS A 78 -19.85 -0.99 -8.66
CA LYS A 78 -19.40 -2.38 -8.47
C LYS A 78 -18.92 -2.65 -7.05
N ARG A 79 -18.19 -1.72 -6.43
CA ARG A 79 -17.73 -1.82 -5.04
C ARG A 79 -18.90 -1.80 -4.05
N MET A 80 -19.87 -0.91 -4.25
CA MET A 80 -21.08 -0.83 -3.42
C MET A 80 -21.87 -2.15 -3.47
N ARG A 81 -22.15 -2.69 -4.66
CA ARG A 81 -22.86 -3.98 -4.81
C ARG A 81 -22.14 -5.12 -4.08
N LYS A 82 -20.80 -5.17 -4.16
CA LYS A 82 -20.00 -6.17 -3.45
C LYS A 82 -20.06 -6.01 -1.93
N ARG A 83 -20.14 -4.77 -1.42
CA ARG A 83 -20.27 -4.50 0.02
C ARG A 83 -21.62 -4.98 0.54
N LEU A 84 -22.70 -4.56 -0.11
CA LEU A 84 -24.08 -4.94 0.25
C LEU A 84 -24.29 -6.46 0.24
N LYS A 85 -23.72 -7.17 -0.76
CA LYS A 85 -23.80 -8.64 -0.81
C LYS A 85 -23.14 -9.32 0.40
N ARG A 86 -22.06 -8.75 0.93
CA ARG A 86 -21.41 -9.28 2.15
C ARG A 86 -22.26 -9.00 3.36
N GLU A 87 -22.66 -7.75 3.55
CA GLU A 87 -23.54 -7.33 4.66
C GLU A 87 -24.82 -8.18 4.74
N PHE A 88 -25.44 -8.51 3.60
CA PHE A 88 -26.63 -9.37 3.55
C PHE A 88 -26.32 -10.85 3.84
N SER A 89 -25.12 -11.33 3.51
CA SER A 89 -24.70 -12.71 3.81
C SER A 89 -24.30 -12.90 5.27
N ASP A 90 -23.99 -11.81 5.95
CA ASP A 90 -23.54 -11.78 7.36
C ASP A 90 -24.73 -11.56 8.33
N LEU A 91 -25.96 -11.42 7.79
CA LEU A 91 -27.24 -11.42 8.51
C LEU A 91 -27.87 -12.81 8.48
#